data_AF-A0A0C1HSK6-F1
#
_entry.id   AF-A0A0C1HSK6-F1
#
_cell.length_a   1.000
_cell.length_b   1.000
_cell.length_c   1.000
_cell.angle_alpha   90.00
_cell.angle_beta   90.00
_cell.angle_gamma   90.00
#
_symmetry.space_group_name_H-M   'P 1'
#
loop_
_entity.id
_entity.type
_entity.pdbx_description
1 polymer ?
#
loop_
_entity_poly.entity_id
_entity_poly.type
_entity_poly.pdbx_seq_one_letter_code
_entity_poly.pdbx_strand_id
1 'polypeptide(L)'
;MLVCEVLNDDGVLKGWCPIGGGIEFSESAGEALKREIYEELGCNLVITGEPIVCKNIFEHHGIKGHEIIFAFLIKLSDKTIYTKKSFSDL
;
A
#
# COMPACT_ATOMS: atom_id res chain seq x y z
N MET A 1 -9.62 -2.53 5.41
CA MET A 1 -8.61 -1.95 4.51
C MET A 1 -7.42 -1.58 5.37
N LEU A 2 -6.22 -2.03 5.01
CA LEU A 2 -4.99 -1.72 5.74
C LEU A 2 -4.37 -0.46 5.15
N VAL A 3 -4.06 0.51 6.00
CA VAL A 3 -3.56 1.84 5.59
C VAL A 3 -2.48 2.32 6.56
N CYS A 4 -1.54 3.09 6.05
CA CYS A 4 -0.52 3.81 6.82
C CYS A 4 -0.81 5.31 6.85
N GLU A 5 -0.39 5.97 7.93
CA GLU A 5 -0.46 7.42 8.04
C GLU A 5 0.55 8.06 7.07
N VAL A 6 0.10 9.09 6.37
CA VAL A 6 0.96 9.96 5.56
C VAL A 6 1.02 11.30 6.24
N LEU A 7 2.21 11.71 6.67
CA LEU A 7 2.46 13.02 7.25
C LEU A 7 2.88 14.02 6.17
N ASN A 8 2.63 15.31 6.39
CA ASN A 8 3.24 16.38 5.61
C ASN A 8 4.64 16.70 6.14
N ASP A 9 5.32 17.66 5.51
CA ASP A 9 6.69 18.07 5.87
C ASP A 9 6.79 18.65 7.30
N ASP A 10 5.67 19.12 7.88
CA ASP A 10 5.58 19.62 9.25
C ASP A 10 5.27 18.51 10.29
N GLY A 11 5.20 17.25 9.87
CA GLY A 11 4.84 16.10 10.72
C GLY A 11 3.35 16.01 11.06
N VAL A 12 2.50 16.80 10.40
CA VAL A 12 1.04 16.79 10.57
C VAL A 12 0.42 15.73 9.67
N LEU A 13 -0.55 14.98 10.20
CA LEU A 13 -1.31 14.00 9.41
C LEU A 13 -1.94 14.66 8.18
N LYS A 14 -1.44 14.28 7.00
CA LYS A 14 -1.90 14.73 5.69
C LYS A 14 -2.96 13.80 5.12
N GLY A 15 -2.89 12.51 5.45
CA GLY A 15 -3.85 11.53 5.00
C GLY A 15 -3.48 10.10 5.37
N TRP A 16 -4.15 9.15 4.73
CA TRP A 16 -3.92 7.73 4.89
C TRP A 16 -3.71 7.11 3.51
N CYS A 17 -2.66 6.31 3.34
CA CYS A 17 -2.37 5.61 2.10
C CYS A 17 -2.50 4.09 2.33
N PRO A 18 -3.10 3.32 1.39
CA PRO A 18 -2.97 1.87 1.42
C PRO A 18 -1.50 1.46 1.48
N ILE A 19 -1.23 0.40 2.23
CA ILE A 19 0.11 -0.22 2.27
C ILE A 19 0.43 -0.82 0.91
N GLY A 20 1.64 -0.61 0.43
CA GLY A 20 2.11 -1.03 -0.89
C GLY A 20 3.02 0.02 -1.52
N GLY A 21 3.45 -0.26 -2.75
CA GLY A 21 4.40 0.59 -3.45
C GLY A 21 4.38 0.41 -4.96
N GLY A 22 5.49 0.76 -5.58
CA GLY A 22 5.67 0.73 -7.02
C GLY A 22 5.71 -0.70 -7.58
N ILE A 23 5.20 -0.87 -8.79
CA ILE A 23 5.41 -2.11 -9.55
C ILE A 23 6.74 -1.97 -10.28
N GLU A 24 7.70 -2.83 -9.95
CA GLU A 24 9.01 -2.82 -10.60
C GLU A 24 8.99 -3.46 -11.99
N PHE A 25 10.03 -3.19 -12.78
CA PHE A 25 10.15 -3.78 -14.10
C PHE A 25 10.17 -5.32 -14.03
N SER A 26 9.38 -5.94 -14.89
CA SER A 26 9.18 -7.40 -14.95
C SER A 26 8.39 -8.01 -13.78
N GLU A 27 7.77 -7.21 -12.92
CA GLU A 27 6.81 -7.69 -11.92
C GLU A 27 5.36 -7.58 -12.43
N SER A 28 4.50 -8.49 -11.97
CA SER A 28 3.05 -8.25 -12.03
C SER A 28 2.62 -7.42 -10.82
N ALA A 29 1.48 -6.74 -10.90
CA ALA A 29 0.93 -5.98 -9.76
C ALA A 29 0.74 -6.85 -8.49
N GLY A 30 0.41 -8.13 -8.66
CA GLY A 30 0.27 -9.06 -7.54
C GLY A 30 1.61 -9.51 -6.94
N GLU A 31 2.68 -9.56 -7.74
CA GLU A 31 4.04 -9.85 -7.25
C GLU A 31 4.60 -8.65 -6.49
N ALA A 32 4.45 -7.44 -7.05
CA ALA A 32 4.81 -6.20 -6.37
C ALA A 32 4.10 -6.09 -5.01
N LEU A 33 2.78 -6.35 -4.95
CA LEU A 33 2.04 -6.32 -3.70
C LEU A 33 2.58 -7.30 -2.65
N LYS A 34 2.96 -8.52 -3.05
CA LYS A 34 3.54 -9.50 -2.11
C LYS A 34 4.90 -9.03 -1.60
N ARG A 35 5.75 -8.48 -2.47
CA ARG A 35 7.07 -7.94 -2.11
C ARG A 35 6.93 -6.78 -1.12
N GLU A 36 6.14 -5.76 -1.45
CA GLU A 36 5.93 -4.58 -0.62
C GLU A 36 5.36 -4.94 0.76
N ILE A 37 4.35 -5.82 0.83
CA ILE A 37 3.81 -6.26 2.12
C ILE A 37 4.83 -7.06 2.94
N TYR A 38 5.71 -7.82 2.28
CA TYR A 38 6.77 -8.52 2.98
C TYR A 38 7.86 -7.57 3.48
N GLU A 39 8.25 -6.58 2.69
CA GLU A 39 9.23 -5.55 3.04
C GLU A 39 8.74 -4.68 4.20
N GLU A 40 7.49 -4.23 4.15
CA GLU A 40 6.90 -3.37 5.18
C GLU A 40 6.48 -4.18 6.41
N LEU A 41 5.78 -5.31 6.27
CA LEU A 41 5.15 -5.99 7.43
C LEU A 41 5.85 -7.28 7.86
N GLY A 42 6.87 -7.73 7.13
CA GLY A 42 7.57 -8.99 7.41
C GLY A 42 6.66 -10.23 7.28
N CYS A 43 5.56 -10.12 6.53
CA CYS A 43 4.54 -11.17 6.45
C CYS A 43 4.18 -11.51 5.01
N ASN A 44 3.71 -12.74 4.79
CA ASN A 44 3.25 -13.20 3.49
C ASN A 44 1.73 -12.96 3.35
N LEU A 45 1.25 -12.95 2.11
CA LEU A 45 -0.17 -12.84 1.80
C LEU A 45 -0.60 -13.78 0.69
N VAL A 46 -1.90 -13.98 0.60
CA VAL A 46 -2.59 -14.62 -0.53
C VAL A 46 -3.60 -13.64 -1.11
N ILE A 47 -3.54 -13.42 -2.42
CA ILE A 47 -4.56 -12.68 -3.17
C ILE A 47 -5.79 -13.57 -3.34
N THR A 48 -6.96 -13.06 -2.97
CA THR A 48 -8.21 -13.83 -2.93
C THR A 48 -9.27 -13.35 -3.91
N GLY A 49 -8.93 -12.40 -4.79
CA GLY A 49 -9.85 -11.88 -5.80
C GLY A 49 -9.13 -11.03 -6.84
N GLU A 50 -9.86 -10.67 -7.89
CA GLU A 50 -9.37 -9.80 -8.96
C GLU A 50 -9.07 -8.39 -8.44
N PRO A 51 -8.09 -7.69 -9.04
CA PRO A 51 -7.79 -6.33 -8.67
C PRO A 51 -8.90 -5.37 -9.09
N ILE A 52 -9.15 -4.38 -8.23
CA ILE A 52 -9.84 -3.16 -8.61
C ILE A 52 -8.78 -2.19 -9.12
N VAL A 53 -8.98 -1.68 -10.33
CA VAL A 53 -8.06 -0.70 -10.93
C VAL A 53 -8.60 0.70 -10.75
N CYS A 54 -7.83 1.54 -10.08
CA CYS A 54 -8.15 2.94 -9.84
C CYS A 54 -7.11 3.82 -10.53
N LYS A 55 -7.54 4.97 -11.02
CA LYS A 55 -6.66 5.99 -11.58
C LYS A 55 -6.67 7.20 -10.67
N ASN A 56 -5.49 7.68 -10.30
CA ASN A 56 -5.29 8.86 -9.48
C ASN A 56 -4.50 9.89 -10.27
N ILE A 57 -5.08 11.08 -10.52
CA ILE A 57 -4.36 12.22 -11.09
C ILE A 57 -4.34 13.29 -10.00
N PHE A 58 -3.16 13.75 -9.62
CA PHE A 58 -2.98 14.70 -8.54
C PHE A 58 -1.87 15.70 -8.87
N GLU A 59 -1.71 16.70 -8.01
CA GLU A 59 -0.59 17.63 -8.07
C GLU A 59 0.10 17.64 -6.71
N HIS A 60 1.41 17.45 -6.69
CA HIS A 60 2.23 17.49 -5.48
C HIS A 60 3.46 18.36 -5.74
N HIS A 61 3.65 19.39 -4.90
CA HIS A 61 4.70 20.39 -5.05
C HIS A 61 4.75 21.03 -6.46
N GLY A 62 3.58 21.32 -7.03
CA GLY A 62 3.46 21.91 -8.37
C GLY A 62 3.72 20.93 -9.52
N ILE A 63 3.99 19.66 -9.23
CA ILE A 63 4.23 18.61 -10.22
C ILE A 63 2.98 17.76 -10.34
N LYS A 64 2.48 17.60 -11.57
CA LYS A 64 1.36 16.71 -11.86
C LYS A 64 1.80 15.25 -11.79
N GLY A 65 1.17 14.49 -10.90
CA GLY A 65 1.30 13.04 -10.79
C GLY A 65 0.13 12.33 -11.48
N HIS A 66 0.41 11.13 -11.97
CA HIS A 66 -0.59 10.23 -12.53
C HIS A 66 -0.23 8.78 -12.18
N GLU A 67 -1.07 8.17 -11.37
CA GLU A 67 -0.90 6.81 -10.86
C GLU A 67 -2.03 5.92 -11.35
N ILE A 68 -1.68 4.65 -11.60
CA ILE A 68 -2.62 3.56 -11.79
C ILE A 68 -2.42 2.61 -10.62
N ILE A 69 -3.47 2.42 -9.83
CA ILE A 69 -3.46 1.66 -8.59
C ILE A 69 -4.19 0.35 -8.82
N PHE A 70 -3.55 -0.76 -8.46
CA PHE A 70 -4.14 -2.10 -8.45
C PHE A 70 -4.41 -2.53 -7.02
N ALA A 71 -5.67 -2.44 -6.58
CA ALA A 71 -6.06 -2.81 -5.23
C ALA A 71 -6.60 -4.24 -5.19
N PHE A 72 -5.98 -5.11 -4.39
CA PHE A 72 -6.36 -6.52 -4.30
C PHE A 72 -7.08 -6.84 -3.00
N LEU A 73 -8.02 -7.78 -3.06
CA LEU A 73 -8.49 -8.48 -1.86
C LEU A 73 -7.43 -9.50 -1.45
N ILE A 74 -7.00 -9.44 -0.19
CA ILE A 74 -5.93 -10.30 0.32
C ILE A 74 -6.29 -10.95 1.67
N LYS A 75 -5.57 -12.02 1.99
CA LYS A 75 -5.46 -12.59 3.34
C LYS A 75 -4.00 -12.65 3.74
N LEU A 76 -3.68 -12.09 4.90
CA LEU A 76 -2.34 -12.14 5.49
C LEU A 76 -2.13 -13.49 6.17
N SER A 77 -0.91 -14.00 6.12
CA SER A 77 -0.51 -15.22 6.84
C SER A 77 -0.51 -15.00 8.35
N ASP A 78 -0.08 -13.81 8.79
CA ASP A 78 -0.12 -13.40 10.19
C ASP A 78 -1.43 -12.64 10.49
N LYS A 79 -2.32 -13.30 11.24
CA LYS A 79 -3.62 -12.74 11.61
C LYS A 79 -3.55 -11.73 12.75
N THR A 80 -2.44 -11.66 13.49
CA THR A 80 -2.28 -10.70 14.60
C THR A 80 -2.28 -9.25 14.09
N ILE A 81 -1.83 -9.05 12.84
CA ILE A 81 -1.81 -7.76 12.13
C ILE A 81 -3.21 -7.12 12.09
N TYR A 82 -4.27 -7.91 11.93
CA TYR A 82 -5.66 -7.39 11.91
C TYR A 82 -6.11 -6.76 13.23
N THR A 83 -5.42 -7.06 14.33
CA THR A 83 -5.76 -6.57 15.66
C THR A 83 -4.91 -5.37 16.10
N LYS A 84 -3.88 -5.02 15.33
CA LYS A 84 -3.04 -3.84 15.60
C LYS A 84 -3.74 -2.57 15.13
N LYS A 85 -3.72 -1.54 15.99
CA LYS A 85 -4.31 -0.21 15.70
C LYS A 85 -3.36 0.73 14.95
N SER A 86 -2.05 0.50 15.05
CA SER A 86 -1.00 1.27 14.38
C SER A 86 0.28 0.43 14.29
N PHE A 87 1.07 0.67 13.24
CA PHE A 87 2.43 0.17 13.09
C PHE A 87 3.34 1.39 13.29
N SER A 88 3.69 1.68 14.55
CA SER A 88 4.51 2.87 14.87
C SER A 88 6.03 2.59 14.82
N ASP A 89 6.44 1.37 14.50
CA ASP A 89 7.83 0.89 14.64
C ASP A 89 8.35 0.17 13.38
N LEU A 90 8.17 0.75 12.19
CA LEU A 90 8.85 0.32 10.95
C LEU A 90 9.71 1.45 10.39
#